data_AF-A0A451BKI6-F1
#
_entry.id   AF-A0A451BKI6-F1
#
_cell.length_a   1.000
_cell.length_b   1.000
_cell.length_c   1.000
_cell.angle_alpha   90.00
_cell.angle_beta   90.00
_cell.angle_gamma   90.00
#
_symmetry.space_group_name_H-M   'P 1'
#
loop_
_entity.id
_entity.type
_entity.pdbx_description
1 polymer ?
#
loop_
_entity_poly.entity_id
_entity_poly.type
_entity_poly.pdbx_seq_one_letter_code
_entity_poly.pdbx_strand_id
1 'polypeptide(L)' 'MMNDPIVEEMRKNGQAFAACYNNDLEAIYSALKEKEKTLGRKVVYRDPHHLPLERAQELMRYE' A
#
# COMPACT_ATOMS: atom_id res chain seq x y z
N MET A 1 -3.77 -14.96 3.17
CA MET A 1 -4.75 -14.47 4.16
C MET A 1 -6.04 -14.15 3.44
N MET A 2 -7.01 -15.06 3.53
CA MET A 2 -8.37 -14.87 3.00
C MET A 2 -9.28 -14.72 4.23
N ASN A 3 -10.12 -13.69 4.27
CA ASN A 3 -11.05 -13.39 5.38
C ASN A 3 -10.45 -12.80 6.67
N ASP A 4 -9.27 -12.18 6.61
CA ASP A 4 -8.79 -11.39 7.74
C ASP A 4 -9.65 -10.11 7.88
N PRO A 5 -10.25 -9.82 9.06
CA PRO A 5 -11.12 -8.66 9.25
C PRO A 5 -10.46 -7.32 8.88
N ILE A 6 -9.16 -7.17 9.14
CA ILE A 6 -8.40 -5.96 8.82
C ILE A 6 -8.22 -5.83 7.31
N VAL A 7 -7.92 -6.95 6.64
CA VAL A 7 -7.77 -6.97 5.18
C VAL A 7 -9.09 -6.60 4.50
N GLU A 8 -10.21 -7.09 5.00
CA GLU A 8 -11.53 -6.75 4.46
C GLU A 8 -11.90 -5.28 4.70
N GLU A 9 -11.54 -4.69 5.84
CA GLU A 9 -11.69 -3.26 6.07
C GLU A 9 -10.85 -2.44 5.07
N MET A 10 -9.57 -2.79 4.91
CA MET A 10 -8.68 -2.11 3.97
C MET A 10 -9.19 -2.22 2.53
N ARG A 11 -9.73 -3.37 2.14
CA ARG A 11 -10.35 -3.58 0.82
C ARG A 11 -11.58 -2.70 0.63
N LYS A 12 -12.48 -2.61 1.62
CA LYS A 12 -13.64 -1.72 1.58
C LYS A 12 -13.24 -0.25 1.47
N ASN A 13 -12.25 0.19 2.25
CA ASN A 13 -11.73 1.56 2.19
C ASN A 13 -11.14 1.87 0.81
N GLY A 14 -10.39 0.94 0.23
CA GLY A 14 -9.83 1.08 -1.13
C GLY A 14 -10.92 1.17 -2.20
N GLN A 15 -11.95 0.32 -2.12
CA GLN A 15 -13.09 0.34 -3.05
C GLN A 15 -13.90 1.64 -2.94
N ALA A 16 -14.17 2.10 -1.72
CA ALA A 16 -14.87 3.37 -1.49
C ALA A 16 -14.07 4.55 -2.09
N PHE A 17 -12.76 4.58 -1.89
CA PHE A 17 -11.90 5.60 -2.48
C PHE A 17 -11.90 5.54 -4.02
N ALA A 18 -11.78 4.35 -4.60
CA ALA A 18 -11.80 4.18 -6.06
C ALA A 18 -13.14 4.57 -6.68
N ALA A 19 -14.25 4.28 -6.00
CA ALA A 19 -15.60 4.66 -6.44
C ALA A 19 -15.78 6.17 -6.58
N CYS A 20 -15.13 6.98 -5.71
CA CYS A 20 -15.15 8.44 -5.83
C CYS A 20 -14.56 8.96 -7.16
N TYR A 21 -13.72 8.16 -7.82
CA TYR A 21 -13.07 8.48 -9.09
C TYR A 21 -13.55 7.57 -10.24
N ASN A 22 -14.73 6.97 -10.12
CA ASN A 22 -15.29 6.03 -11.11
C ASN A 22 -14.37 4.85 -11.45
N ASN A 23 -13.49 4.46 -10.53
CA ASN A 23 -12.45 3.44 -10.77
C ASN A 23 -11.48 3.79 -11.91
N ASP A 24 -11.36 5.06 -12.28
CA ASP A 24 -10.35 5.52 -13.25
C ASP A 24 -8.98 5.59 -12.56
N LEU A 25 -8.04 4.79 -13.07
CA LEU A 25 -6.69 4.69 -12.54
C LEU A 25 -5.93 6.02 -12.61
N GLU A 26 -6.11 6.80 -13.68
CA GLU A 26 -5.40 8.06 -13.87
C GLU A 26 -5.92 9.13 -12.90
N ALA A 27 -7.24 9.18 -12.70
CA ALA A 27 -7.86 10.06 -11.72
C ALA A 27 -7.43 9.71 -10.28
N ILE A 28 -7.40 8.40 -9.95
CA ILE A 28 -6.94 7.91 -8.64
C ILE A 28 -5.46 8.27 -8.41
N TYR A 29 -4.60 8.05 -9.41
CA TYR A 29 -3.19 8.40 -9.33
C TYR A 29 -2.99 9.90 -9.09
N SER A 30 -3.72 10.73 -9.84
CA SER A 30 -3.65 12.19 -9.73
C SER A 30 -4.07 12.66 -8.33
N ALA A 31 -5.18 12.15 -7.81
CA ALA A 31 -5.64 12.45 -6.46
C ALA A 31 -4.63 12.03 -5.37
N LEU A 32 -3.97 10.87 -5.54
CA LEU A 32 -2.91 10.43 -4.64
C LEU A 32 -1.71 11.38 -4.70
N LYS A 33 -1.33 11.87 -5.88
CA LYS A 33 -0.24 12.85 -6.04
C LYS A 33 -0.54 14.20 -5.40
N GLU A 34 -1.76 14.69 -5.53
CA GLU A 34 -2.19 15.91 -4.82
C GLU A 34 -2.12 15.73 -3.31
N LYS A 35 -2.55 14.56 -2.81
CA LYS A 35 -2.45 14.22 -1.38
C LYS A 35 -1.01 14.10 -0.89
N GLU A 36 -0.10 13.58 -1.70
CA GLU A 36 1.34 13.57 -1.38
C GLU A 36 1.89 14.99 -1.23
N LYS A 37 1.49 15.89 -2.13
CA LYS A 37 1.91 17.29 -2.10
C LYS A 37 1.41 18.02 -0.85
N THR A 38 0.16 17.80 -0.45
CA THR A 38 -0.39 18.45 0.76
C THR A 38 0.22 17.92 2.05
N LEU A 39 0.55 16.63 2.11
CA LEU A 39 1.14 16.00 3.30
C LEU A 39 2.66 16.16 3.39
N GLY A 40 3.33 16.58 2.31
CA GLY A 40 4.78 16.66 2.25
C GLY A 40 5.50 15.30 2.38
N ARG A 41 4.79 14.19 2.16
CA ARG A 41 5.34 12.82 2.22
C ARG A 41 4.69 11.92 1.18
N LYS A 42 5.40 10.86 0.79
CA LYS A 42 4.84 9.83 -0.08
C LYS A 42 3.68 9.11 0.65
N VAL A 43 2.58 8.92 -0.06
CA VAL A 43 1.41 8.18 0.40
C VAL A 43 1.60 6.70 0.10
N VAL A 44 2.27 6.37 -1.02
CA VAL A 44 2.61 5.00 -1.40
C VAL A 44 4.11 4.88 -1.63
N TYR A 45 4.76 4.04 -0.84
CA TYR A 45 6.15 3.64 -1.05
C TYR A 45 6.15 2.40 -1.95
N ARG A 46 6.75 2.52 -3.13
CA ARG A 46 6.89 1.42 -4.11
C ARG A 46 8.30 0.85 -4.16
N ASP A 47 9.23 1.49 -3.46
CA ASP A 47 10.62 1.09 -3.43
C ASP A 47 10.72 -0.26 -2.72
N PRO A 48 11.47 -1.24 -3.27
CA PRO A 48 11.67 -2.52 -2.60
C PRO A 48 12.26 -2.29 -1.22
N HIS A 49 11.57 -2.75 -0.18
CA HIS A 49 12.16 -2.81 1.15
C HIS A 49 13.09 -4.00 1.20
N HIS A 50 14.39 -3.76 1.03
CA HIS A 50 15.39 -4.80 1.25
C HIS A 50 15.32 -5.26 2.72
N LEU A 51 15.16 -6.56 2.93
CA LEU A 51 15.39 -7.15 4.24
C LEU A 51 16.88 -6.97 4.57
N PRO A 52 17.22 -6.45 5.76
CA PRO A 52 18.61 -6.41 6.21
C PRO A 52 19.20 -7.82 6.16
N LEU A 53 20.45 -7.94 5.71
CA LEU A 53 21.11 -9.22 5.47
C LEU A 53 21.09 -10.14 6.71
N GLU A 54 21.26 -9.55 7.89
CA GLU A 54 21.23 -10.25 9.19
C GLU A 54 19.89 -10.96 9.44
N ARG A 55 18.77 -10.31 9.08
CA ARG A 55 17.42 -10.85 9.25
C ARG A 55 17.11 -11.96 8.23
N ALA A 56 17.68 -11.84 7.02
CA ALA A 56 17.59 -12.87 6.00
C ALA A 56 18.38 -14.14 6.40
N GLN A 57 19.57 -13.95 6.98
CA GLN A 57 20.41 -15.04 7.49
C GLN A 57 19.77 -15.79 8.66
N GLU A 58 19.11 -15.06 9.57
CA GLU A 58 18.40 -15.64 10.70
C GLU A 58 17.25 -16.54 10.24
N LEU A 59 16.45 -16.11 9.26
CA LEU A 59 15.34 -16.89 8.70
C LEU A 59 15.81 -18.16 7.96
N MET A 60 16.91 -18.09 7.21
CA MET A 60 17.49 -19.27 6.53
C MET A 60 18.16 -20.27 7.49
N ARG A 61 18.44 -19.89 8.73
CA ARG A 61 19.05 -20.76 9.74
C ARG A 61 18.02 -21.66 10.44
N TYR A 62 16.74 -21.35 10.32
CA TYR A 62 15.63 -22.10 10.90
C TYR A 62 14.90 -23.00 9.90
N GLU A 63 15.40 -23.14 8.66
CA GLU A 63 14.90 -24.06 7.62
C GLU A 63 15.68 -25.37 7.56
#